data_AF-A0A7D4AD32-F1
#
_entry.id   AF-A0A7D4AD32-F1
#
_cell.length_a   1.000
_cell.length_b   1.000
_cell.length_c   1.000
_cell.angle_alpha   90.00
_cell.angle_beta   90.00
_cell.angle_gamma   90.00
#
_symmetry.space_group_name_H-M   'P 1'
#
loop_
_entity.id
_entity.type
_entity.pdbx_description
1 polymer ?
#
loop_
_entity_poly.entity_id
_entity_poly.type
_entity_poly.pdbx_seq_one_letter_code
_entity_poly.pdbx_strand_id
1 'polypeptide(L)' 'MVEIFDSNQPRQEKIKKIYNRVKADKNLRLTQVLKEFSIPISTFYYELKKKILTRKMKKL' A
#
# COMPACT_ATOMS: atom_id res chain seq x y z
N MET A 1 -16.10 9.83 -10.98
CA MET A 1 -16.53 8.61 -10.27
C MET A 1 -15.53 8.40 -9.14
N VAL A 2 -15.90 8.70 -7.89
CA VAL A 2 -15.02 8.42 -6.73
C VAL A 2 -15.07 6.91 -6.52
N GLU A 3 -13.96 6.21 -6.73
CA GLU A 3 -13.87 4.78 -6.42
C GLU A 3 -14.01 4.63 -4.90
N ILE A 4 -15.20 4.26 -4.43
CA ILE A 4 -15.44 3.92 -3.03
C ILE A 4 -14.77 2.56 -2.80
N PHE A 5 -13.64 2.57 -2.10
CA PHE A 5 -12.86 1.35 -1.85
C PHE A 5 -13.58 0.45 -0.83
N ASP A 6 -13.94 -0.75 -1.28
CA ASP A 6 -14.57 -1.77 -0.44
C ASP A 6 -13.66 -2.11 0.77
N SER A 7 -14.17 -1.90 1.98
CA SER A 7 -13.42 -2.16 3.20
C SER A 7 -13.07 -3.64 3.34
N ASN A 8 -13.81 -4.54 2.68
CA ASN A 8 -13.62 -5.99 2.74
C ASN A 8 -12.46 -6.51 1.86
N GLN A 9 -11.81 -5.66 1.07
CA GLN A 9 -10.63 -6.10 0.30
C GLN A 9 -9.47 -6.50 1.22
N PRO A 10 -8.75 -7.61 0.91
CA PRO A 10 -7.56 -8.03 1.64
C PRO A 10 -6.56 -6.88 1.79
N ARG A 11 -6.03 -6.70 3.00
CA ARG A 11 -5.08 -5.62 3.32
C ARG A 11 -3.90 -5.59 2.34
N GLN A 12 -3.40 -6.75 1.92
CA GLN A 12 -2.28 -6.85 0.97
C GLN A 12 -2.61 -6.32 -0.43
N GLU A 13 -3.84 -6.48 -0.92
CA GLU A 13 -4.25 -5.93 -2.21
C GLU A 13 -4.33 -4.41 -2.16
N LYS A 14 -4.86 -3.85 -1.08
CA LYS A 14 -4.90 -2.39 -0.86
C LYS A 14 -3.49 -1.80 -0.89
N ILE A 15 -2.55 -2.39 -0.14
CA ILE A 15 -1.14 -1.97 -0.13
C ILE A 15 -0.51 -2.04 -1.54
N LYS A 16 -0.80 -3.11 -2.30
CA LYS A 16 -0.28 -3.28 -3.67
C LYS A 16 -0.83 -2.20 -4.62
N LYS A 17 -2.13 -1.87 -4.54
CA LYS A 17 -2.76 -0.80 -5.32
C LYS A 17 -2.15 0.56 -4.99
N ILE A 18 -1.99 0.88 -3.70
CA ILE A 18 -1.37 2.14 -3.25
C ILE A 18 0.06 2.26 -3.78
N TYR A 19 0.87 1.21 -3.65
CA TYR A 19 2.24 1.21 -4.18
C TYR A 19 2.27 1.45 -5.70
N ASN A 20 1.42 0.76 -6.46
CA ASN A 20 1.36 0.91 -7.91
C ASN A 20 0.92 2.32 -8.33
N ARG A 21 -0.08 2.91 -7.65
CA ARG A 21 -0.59 4.25 -7.95
C ARG A 21 0.46 5.33 -7.69
N VAL A 22 1.13 5.27 -6.53
CA VAL A 22 2.23 6.18 -6.19
C VAL A 22 3.46 5.98 -7.08
N LYS A 23 3.70 4.75 -7.55
CA LYS A 23 4.80 4.48 -8.50
C LYS A 23 4.48 5.00 -9.91
N ALA A 24 3.21 4.96 -10.32
CA ALA A 24 2.78 5.39 -11.65
C ALA A 24 2.73 6.92 -11.79
N ASP A 25 2.38 7.64 -10.72
CA ASP A 25 2.30 9.10 -10.72
C ASP A 25 3.32 9.71 -9.73
N LYS A 26 4.37 10.33 -10.29
CA LYS A 26 5.44 10.96 -9.50
C LYS A 26 4.99 12.22 -8.75
N ASN A 27 3.87 12.84 -9.17
CA ASN A 27 3.32 14.02 -8.50
C ASN A 27 2.38 13.64 -7.35
N LEU A 28 1.95 12.38 -7.28
CA LEU A 28 1.02 11.89 -6.28
C LEU A 28 1.74 11.63 -4.95
N ARG A 29 1.38 12.39 -3.91
CA ARG A 29 1.99 12.19 -2.58
C ARG A 29 1.39 10.95 -1.93
N LEU A 30 2.26 10.05 -1.47
CA LEU A 30 1.88 8.82 -0.74
C LEU A 30 0.87 9.10 0.38
N THR A 31 1.04 10.20 1.11
CA THR A 31 0.16 10.61 2.21
C THR A 31 -1.28 10.87 1.78
N GLN A 32 -1.50 11.40 0.57
CA GLN A 32 -2.85 11.65 0.03
C GLN A 32 -3.53 10.32 -0.30
N VAL A 33 -2.82 9.43 -0.98
CA VAL A 33 -3.32 8.09 -1.32
C VAL A 33 -3.62 7.28 -0.05
N LEU A 34 -2.76 7.36 0.96
CA LEU A 34 -3.00 6.67 2.23
C LEU A 34 -4.27 7.16 2.95
N LYS A 35 -4.56 8.47 2.89
CA LYS A 35 -5.82 9.03 3.39
C LYS A 35 -7.03 8.54 2.62
N GLU A 36 -6.97 8.52 1.28
CA GLU A 36 -8.05 7.98 0.43
C GLU A 36 -8.39 6.53 0.79
N PHE A 37 -7.37 5.73 1.11
CA PHE A 37 -7.55 4.31 1.46
C PHE A 37 -7.81 4.08 2.95
N SER A 38 -7.87 5.15 3.76
CA SER A 38 -7.96 5.06 5.24
C SER A 38 -6.90 4.12 5.84
N ILE A 39 -5.68 4.13 5.28
CA ILE A 39 -4.56 3.33 5.76
C ILE A 39 -3.57 4.24 6.50
N PRO A 40 -3.28 3.97 7.78
CA PRO A 40 -2.19 4.66 8.47
C PRO A 40 -0.83 4.43 7.81
N ILE A 41 0.02 5.45 7.78
CA ILE A 41 1.41 5.36 7.27
C ILE A 41 2.17 4.21 7.94
N SER A 42 1.99 4.02 9.25
CA SER A 42 2.64 2.95 10.02
C SER A 42 2.25 1.56 9.52
N THR A 43 0.96 1.34 9.24
CA THR A 43 0.46 0.09 8.66
C THR A 43 1.05 -0.15 7.28
N PHE A 44 1.12 0.88 6.43
CA PHE A 44 1.72 0.76 5.11
C PHE A 44 3.19 0.34 5.19
N TYR A 45 3.97 1.00 6.06
CA TYR A 45 5.39 0.73 6.22
C TYR A 45 5.65 -0.66 6.82
N TYR A 46 4.85 -1.08 7.79
CA TYR A 46 4.93 -2.41 8.40
C TYR A 46 4.74 -3.52 7.36
N GLU A 47 3.68 -3.44 6.55
CA GLU A 47 3.39 -4.43 5.50
C GLU A 47 4.51 -4.47 4.44
N LEU A 48 5.04 -3.31 4.06
CA LEU A 48 6.12 -3.21 3.09
C LEU A 48 7.42 -3.83 3.63
N LYS A 49 7.78 -3.52 4.89
CA LYS A 49 8.93 -4.10 5.59
C LYS A 49 8.80 -5.62 5.73
N LYS A 50 7.63 -6.12 6.13
CA LYS A 50 7.35 -7.55 6.27
C LYS A 50 7.56 -8.28 4.94
N LYS A 51 7.03 -7.74 3.84
CA LYS A 51 7.22 -8.31 2.49
C LYS A 51 8.69 -8.36 2.06
N ILE A 52 9.48 -7.32 2.38
CA ILE A 52 10.92 -7.30 2.13
C ILE A 52 11.64 -8.35 2.97
N LEU A 53 11.29 -8.47 4.25
CA LEU A 53 11.90 -9.43 5.17
C LEU A 53 11.64 -10.87 4.73
N THR A 54 10.39 -11.20 4.39
CA THR A 54 10.00 -12.51 3.86
C THR A 54 10.73 -12.84 2.56
N ARG A 55 10.91 -11.86 1.66
CA ARG A 55 11.70 -12.06 0.44
C ARG A 55 13.17 -12.34 0.72
N LYS A 56 13.78 -11.63 1.69
CA LYS A 56 15.17 -11.90 2.10
C LYS A 56 15.31 -13.31 2.70
N MET A 57 14.41 -13.69 3.59
CA MET A 57 14.38 -15.03 4.20
C MET A 57 14.20 -16.15 3.18
N LYS A 58 13.38 -15.97 2.13
CA LYS A 58 13.20 -16.97 1.06
C LYS A 58 14.38 -17.08 0.09
N LYS A 59 15.32 -16.13 0.12
CA LYS A 59 16.50 -16.10 -0.77
C LYS A 59 17.76 -16.64 -0.08
N LEU A 60 17.66 -16.91 1.22
CA LEU A 60 18.60 -17.69 2.03
C LEU A 60 18.15 -19.16 2.00
#